data_AF-A0AB33AAC0-F1
#
_entry.id   AF-A0AB33AAC0-F1
#
_cell.length_a   1.000
_cell.length_b   1.000
_cell.length_c   1.000
_cell.angle_alpha   90.00
_cell.angle_beta   90.00
_cell.angle_gamma   90.00
#
_symmetry.space_group_name_H-M   'P 1'
#
loop_
_entity.id
_entity.type
_entity.pdbx_description
1 polymer ?
#
loop_
_entity_poly.entity_id
_entity_poly.type
_entity_poly.pdbx_seq_one_letter_code
_entity_poly.pdbx_strand_id
1 'polypeptide(L)'
;MPTPTCSPRPPANPYDSPGSVVTESPPVKTFDELFAELSDRAKTRPEGSGTVAALDAGVHTLGKKLLEEAGEVWLAAEHESDESLAEEVSQLLYWAQVLLIARGLTLDDVYRKL
;
A
#
# COMPACT_ATOMS: atom_id res chain seq x y z
N MET A 1 -41.88 10.28 51.94
CA MET A 1 -41.28 9.73 50.71
C MET A 1 -41.80 10.56 49.55
N PRO A 2 -41.04 11.50 48.97
CA PRO A 2 -41.47 12.26 47.79
C PRO A 2 -41.45 11.37 46.55
N THR A 3 -42.48 11.47 45.71
CA THR A 3 -42.59 10.75 44.44
C THR A 3 -41.60 11.30 43.41
N PRO A 4 -41.04 10.48 42.51
CA PRO A 4 -40.22 10.99 41.41
C PRO A 4 -41.14 11.62 40.36
N THR A 5 -41.01 12.94 40.17
CA THR A 5 -41.61 13.67 39.06
C THR A 5 -40.93 13.28 37.76
N CYS A 6 -41.66 12.62 36.86
CA CYS A 6 -41.22 12.35 35.49
C CYS A 6 -41.24 13.69 34.72
N SER A 7 -40.07 14.25 34.42
CA SER A 7 -39.97 15.37 33.47
C SER A 7 -40.09 14.83 32.04
N PRO A 8 -40.85 15.48 31.15
CA PRO A 8 -40.96 15.03 29.77
C PRO A 8 -39.61 15.14 29.04
N ARG A 9 -39.25 14.09 28.31
CA ARG A 9 -38.05 14.07 27.46
C ARG A 9 -38.19 15.15 26.38
N PRO A 10 -37.14 15.97 26.12
CA PRO A 10 -37.17 16.92 25.02
C PRO A 10 -37.38 16.21 23.67
N PRO A 11 -37.96 16.87 22.66
CA PRO A 11 -38.14 16.29 21.34
C PRO A 11 -36.77 15.94 20.74
N ALA A 12 -36.71 14.83 20.02
CA ALA A 12 -35.52 14.42 19.30
C ALA A 12 -35.10 15.51 18.30
N ASN A 13 -33.79 15.80 18.24
CA ASN A 13 -33.24 16.76 17.29
C ASN A 13 -33.40 16.21 15.86
N PRO A 14 -34.04 16.93 14.93
CA PRO A 14 -34.20 16.49 13.54
C PRO A 14 -32.87 16.35 12.76
N TYR A 15 -31.74 16.74 13.36
CA TYR A 15 -30.40 16.59 12.79
C TYR A 15 -29.63 15.36 13.27
N ASP A 16 -30.25 14.44 14.02
CA ASP A 16 -29.64 13.16 14.40
C ASP A 16 -29.66 12.20 13.20
N SER A 17 -28.81 12.49 12.21
CA SER A 17 -28.63 11.65 11.03
C SER A 17 -27.87 10.38 11.43
N PRO A 18 -28.32 9.18 11.03
CA PRO A 18 -27.54 7.97 11.23
C PRO A 18 -26.19 8.15 10.53
N GLY A 19 -25.12 8.12 11.35
CA GLY A 19 -23.77 8.50 10.96
C GLY A 19 -23.34 7.87 9.65
N SER A 20 -22.81 8.70 8.76
CA SER A 20 -21.93 8.24 7.70
C SER A 20 -20.85 7.38 8.34
N VAL A 21 -20.88 6.08 8.07
CA VAL A 21 -19.77 5.19 8.40
C VAL A 21 -18.58 5.71 7.60
N VAL A 22 -17.72 6.48 8.26
CA VAL A 22 -16.41 6.82 7.71
C VAL A 22 -15.67 5.49 7.66
N THR A 23 -15.64 4.86 6.49
CA THR A 23 -14.72 3.77 6.21
C THR A 23 -13.33 4.35 6.31
N GLU A 24 -12.70 4.16 7.47
CA GLU A 24 -11.30 4.46 7.70
C GLU A 24 -10.49 3.62 6.70
N SER A 25 -9.92 4.29 5.69
CA SER A 25 -9.02 3.64 4.74
C SER A 25 -7.84 3.05 5.52
N PRO A 26 -7.38 1.83 5.18
CA PRO A 26 -6.25 1.23 5.86
C PRO A 26 -5.04 2.19 5.82
N PRO A 27 -4.18 2.21 6.85
CA PRO A 27 -3.06 3.13 6.92
C PRO A 27 -2.20 3.00 5.66
N VAL A 28 -2.08 4.12 4.94
CA VAL A 28 -1.27 4.20 3.71
C VAL A 28 0.19 4.02 4.11
N LYS A 29 0.85 3.00 3.57
CA LYS A 29 2.27 2.78 3.80
C LYS A 29 3.08 3.76 2.96
N THR A 30 4.05 4.40 3.60
CA THR A 30 5.07 5.18 2.91
C THR A 30 5.99 4.26 2.11
N PHE A 31 6.73 4.83 1.16
CA PHE A 31 7.70 4.10 0.36
C PHE A 31 8.74 3.39 1.24
N ASP A 32 9.21 4.07 2.28
CA ASP A 32 10.19 3.59 3.26
C ASP A 32 9.63 2.45 4.13
N GLU A 33 8.38 2.56 4.57
CA GLU A 33 7.71 1.50 5.35
C GLU A 33 7.52 0.23 4.52
N LEU A 34 7.13 0.36 3.25
CA LEU A 34 7.07 -0.77 2.33
C LEU A 34 8.45 -1.42 2.18
N PHE A 35 9.51 -0.61 1.99
CA PHE A 35 10.86 -1.15 1.84
C PHE A 35 11.34 -1.88 3.09
N ALA A 36 11.04 -1.34 4.27
CA ALA A 36 11.34 -1.97 5.55
C ALA A 36 10.62 -3.32 5.69
N GLU A 37 9.33 -3.40 5.31
CA GLU A 37 8.55 -4.63 5.33
C GLU A 37 9.10 -5.68 4.35
N LEU A 38 9.41 -5.29 3.11
CA LEU A 38 9.99 -6.20 2.12
C LEU A 38 11.37 -6.69 2.55
N SER A 39 12.17 -5.81 3.14
CA SER A 39 13.47 -6.15 3.71
C SER A 39 13.35 -7.13 4.88
N ASP A 40 12.33 -6.97 5.73
CA ASP A 40 12.05 -7.92 6.80
C ASP A 40 11.63 -9.27 6.23
N ARG A 41 10.69 -9.32 5.28
CA ARG A 41 10.27 -10.56 4.60
C ARG A 41 11.44 -11.29 3.94
N ALA A 42 12.37 -10.55 3.33
CA ALA A 42 13.57 -11.12 2.74
C ALA A 42 14.47 -11.82 3.79
N LYS A 43 14.48 -11.33 5.03
CA LYS A 43 15.24 -11.90 6.16
C LYS A 43 14.49 -13.03 6.85
N THR A 44 13.23 -12.81 7.21
CA THR A 44 12.40 -13.75 7.99
C THR A 44 11.84 -14.89 7.15
N ARG A 45 11.80 -14.71 5.82
CA ARG A 45 11.39 -15.69 4.82
C ARG A 45 10.09 -16.43 5.17
N PRO A 46 8.97 -15.71 5.43
CA PRO A 46 7.72 -16.34 5.81
C PRO A 46 7.19 -17.23 4.68
N GLU A 47 6.61 -18.38 5.06
CA GLU A 47 6.04 -19.34 4.11
C GLU A 47 4.92 -18.69 3.28
N GLY A 48 4.87 -19.00 1.98
CA GLY A 48 3.88 -18.43 1.07
C GLY A 48 4.13 -16.98 0.64
N SER A 49 5.25 -16.36 1.03
CA SER A 49 5.55 -14.99 0.60
C SER A 49 5.91 -14.90 -0.88
N GLY A 50 5.11 -14.18 -1.65
CA GLY A 50 5.41 -13.88 -3.05
C GLY A 50 6.72 -13.12 -3.23
N THR A 51 7.08 -12.24 -2.30
CA THR A 51 8.37 -11.53 -2.29
C THR A 51 9.54 -12.49 -2.16
N VAL A 52 9.45 -13.47 -1.26
CA VAL A 52 10.51 -14.48 -1.07
C VAL A 52 10.66 -15.34 -2.33
N ALA A 53 9.55 -15.79 -2.91
CA ALA A 53 9.57 -16.55 -4.16
C ALA A 53 10.20 -15.74 -5.32
N ALA A 54 9.91 -14.45 -5.39
CA ALA A 54 10.49 -13.54 -6.37
C ALA A 54 12.01 -13.35 -6.18
N LEU A 55 12.48 -13.20 -4.94
CA LEU A 55 13.90 -13.12 -4.61
C LEU A 55 14.63 -14.41 -5.00
N ASP A 56 14.03 -15.57 -4.71
CA ASP A 56 14.60 -16.88 -5.04
C ASP A 56 14.65 -17.14 -6.55
N ALA A 57 13.73 -16.54 -7.33
CA ALA A 57 13.72 -16.60 -8.79
C ALA A 57 14.88 -15.78 -9.43
N GLY A 58 15.58 -14.97 -8.64
CA GLY A 58 16.82 -14.29 -9.02
C GLY A 58 16.64 -13.01 -9.81
N VAL A 59 17.75 -12.24 -9.89
CA VAL A 59 17.81 -10.89 -10.47
C VAL A 59 17.30 -10.83 -11.91
N HIS A 60 17.52 -11.86 -12.72
CA HIS A 60 17.04 -11.89 -14.11
C HIS A 60 15.51 -11.86 -14.20
N THR A 61 14.84 -12.61 -13.33
CA THR A 61 13.37 -12.65 -13.28
C THR A 61 12.81 -11.34 -12.77
N LEU A 62 13.42 -10.77 -11.72
CA LEU A 62 13.06 -9.45 -11.19
C LEU A 62 13.22 -8.34 -12.24
N GLY A 63 14.31 -8.36 -13.00
CA GLY A 63 14.57 -7.39 -14.07
C GLY A 63 13.55 -7.48 -15.20
N LYS A 64 13.11 -8.70 -15.56
CA LYS A 64 12.00 -8.87 -16.53
C LYS A 64 10.71 -8.26 -16.03
N LYS A 65 10.35 -8.51 -14.77
CA LYS A 65 9.14 -7.95 -14.18
C LYS A 65 9.19 -6.43 -14.12
N LEU A 66 10.31 -5.86 -13.67
CA LEU A 66 10.49 -4.41 -13.66
C LEU A 66 10.29 -3.78 -15.07
N LEU A 67 10.79 -4.43 -16.12
CA LEU A 67 10.62 -3.96 -17.49
C LEU A 67 9.18 -4.12 -18.00
N GLU A 68 8.51 -5.22 -17.63
CA GLU A 68 7.09 -5.47 -17.93
C GLU A 68 6.22 -4.34 -17.37
N GLU A 69 6.33 -4.05 -16.06
CA GLU A 69 5.56 -2.97 -15.44
C GLU A 69 5.90 -1.59 -16.02
N ALA A 70 7.16 -1.35 -16.41
CA ALA A 70 7.54 -0.08 -17.03
C ALA A 70 6.83 0.12 -18.38
N GLY A 71 6.60 -0.96 -19.13
CA GLY A 71 5.79 -0.95 -20.34
C GLY A 71 4.31 -0.71 -20.04
N GLU A 72 3.77 -1.36 -19.02
CA GLU A 72 2.37 -1.21 -18.60
C GLU A 72 2.07 0.19 -18.07
N VAL A 73 2.96 0.77 -17.27
CA VAL A 73 2.88 2.19 -16.85
C VAL A 73 2.83 3.12 -18.05
N TRP A 74 3.68 2.90 -19.07
CA TRP A 74 3.65 3.74 -20.26
C TRP A 74 2.32 3.60 -21.02
N LEU A 75 1.82 2.38 -21.20
CA LEU A 75 0.53 2.14 -21.86
C LEU A 75 -0.62 2.78 -21.08
N ALA A 76 -0.64 2.59 -19.75
CA ALA A 76 -1.67 3.14 -18.89
C ALA A 76 -1.68 4.67 -18.90
N ALA A 77 -0.49 5.30 -18.91
CA ALA A 77 -0.36 6.74 -18.96
C ALA A 77 -0.90 7.36 -20.27
N GLU A 78 -0.87 6.62 -21.37
CA GLU A 78 -1.33 7.10 -22.68
C GLU A 78 -2.80 6.76 -22.96
N HIS A 79 -3.30 5.66 -22.39
CA HIS A 79 -4.53 5.03 -22.88
C HIS A 79 -5.55 4.61 -21.82
N GLU A 80 -5.18 4.62 -20.54
CA GLU A 80 -6.04 4.10 -19.47
C GLU A 80 -6.42 5.19 -18.45
N SER A 81 -7.17 4.78 -17.42
CA SER A 81 -7.61 5.68 -16.35
C SER A 81 -6.50 5.98 -15.34
N ASP A 82 -6.66 7.08 -14.59
CA ASP A 82 -5.76 7.43 -13.47
C ASP A 82 -5.68 6.31 -12.41
N GLU A 83 -6.77 5.55 -12.21
CA GLU A 83 -6.80 4.41 -11.29
C GLU A 83 -5.91 3.27 -11.80
N SER A 84 -6.01 2.93 -13.09
CA SER A 84 -5.15 1.94 -13.74
C SER A 84 -3.69 2.36 -13.74
N LEU A 85 -3.41 3.63 -14.06
CA LEU A 85 -2.04 4.15 -13.99
C LEU A 85 -1.47 4.07 -12.57
N ALA A 86 -2.25 4.41 -11.54
CA ALA A 86 -1.83 4.30 -10.16
C ALA A 86 -1.53 2.85 -9.76
N GLU A 87 -2.32 1.89 -10.27
CA GLU A 87 -2.08 0.45 -10.08
C GLU A 87 -0.73 0.05 -10.67
N GLU A 88 -0.45 0.34 -11.94
CA GLU A 88 0.82 -0.06 -12.58
C GLU A 88 2.03 0.64 -11.97
N VAL A 89 1.91 1.91 -11.58
CA VAL A 89 2.99 2.61 -10.86
C VAL A 89 3.24 1.93 -9.51
N SER A 90 2.20 1.47 -8.82
CA SER A 90 2.37 0.75 -7.54
C SER A 90 3.14 -0.56 -7.73
N GLN A 91 2.86 -1.31 -8.80
CA GLN A 91 3.56 -2.55 -9.14
C GLN A 91 5.02 -2.28 -9.52
N LEU A 92 5.26 -1.25 -10.35
CA LEU A 92 6.60 -0.83 -10.73
C LEU A 92 7.46 -0.47 -9.52
N LEU A 93 6.91 0.31 -8.58
CA LEU A 93 7.61 0.69 -7.34
C LEU A 93 7.89 -0.52 -6.45
N TYR A 94 6.96 -1.48 -6.35
CA TYR A 94 7.18 -2.74 -5.65
C TYR A 94 8.37 -3.51 -6.25
N TRP A 95 8.37 -3.76 -7.56
CA TRP A 95 9.45 -4.52 -8.21
C TRP A 95 10.80 -3.81 -8.15
N ALA A 96 10.81 -2.47 -8.19
CA ALA A 96 12.01 -1.69 -7.99
C ALA A 96 12.60 -1.95 -6.60
N GLN A 97 11.79 -1.89 -5.54
CA GLN A 97 12.24 -2.17 -4.18
C GLN A 97 12.75 -3.62 -4.00
N VAL A 98 12.03 -4.61 -4.54
CA VAL A 98 12.47 -6.03 -4.48
C VAL A 98 13.79 -6.23 -5.21
N LEU A 99 14.00 -5.56 -6.35
CA LEU A 99 15.27 -5.62 -7.08
C LEU A 99 16.42 -4.99 -6.29
N LEU A 100 16.19 -3.87 -5.60
CA LEU A 100 17.19 -3.25 -4.71
C LEU A 100 17.59 -4.24 -3.60
N ILE A 101 16.62 -4.87 -2.95
CA ILE A 101 16.85 -5.87 -1.89
C ILE A 101 17.65 -7.06 -2.45
N ALA A 102 17.28 -7.59 -3.61
CA ALA A 102 17.99 -8.70 -4.26
C ALA A 102 19.46 -8.36 -4.58
N ARG A 103 19.76 -7.07 -4.79
CA ARG A 103 21.10 -6.56 -5.09
C ARG A 103 21.85 -6.04 -3.86
N GLY A 104 21.23 -6.07 -2.68
CA GLY A 104 21.81 -5.59 -1.44
C GLY A 104 21.93 -4.06 -1.35
N LEU A 105 21.08 -3.33 -2.06
CA LEU A 105 21.04 -1.86 -2.03
C LEU A 105 20.03 -1.36 -0.99
N THR A 106 20.37 -0.25 -0.35
CA THR A 106 19.49 0.47 0.58
C THR A 106 18.75 1.61 -0.10
N LEU A 107 17.69 2.14 0.53
CA LEU A 107 17.06 3.36 0.03
C LEU A 107 18.00 4.56 0.07
N ASP A 108 18.87 4.65 1.09
CA ASP A 108 19.91 5.70 1.15
C ASP A 108 20.84 5.68 -0.07
N ASP A 109 21.16 4.50 -0.61
CA ASP A 109 21.95 4.40 -1.84
C ASP A 109 21.28 5.08 -3.03
N VAL A 110 19.95 4.99 -3.12
CA VAL A 110 19.13 5.59 -4.18
C VAL A 110 18.88 7.07 -3.90
N TYR A 111 18.50 7.44 -2.68
CA TYR A 111 18.18 8.81 -2.29
C TYR A 111 19.38 9.76 -2.43
N ARG A 112 20.61 9.26 -2.26
CA ARG A 112 21.83 10.04 -2.56
C ARG A 112 22.03 10.36 -4.04
N LYS A 113 21.17 9.85 -4.94
CA LYS A 113 21.23 10.05 -6.39
C LYS A 113 20.06 10.88 -6.93
N LEU A 114 19.12 11.26 -6.07
CA LEU A 114 18.00 12.15 -6.39
C LEU A 114 18.40 13.61 -6.12
#